data_AF-A0AA97I9X9-F1
#
_entry.id   AF-A0AA97I9X9-F1
#
_cell.length_a   1.000
_cell.length_b   1.000
_cell.length_c   1.000
_cell.angle_alpha   90.00
_cell.angle_beta   90.00
_cell.angle_gamma   90.00
#
_symmetry.space_group_name_H-M   'P 1'
#
loop_
_entity.id
_entity.type
_entity.pdbx_description
1 polymer ?
#
loop_
_entity_poly.entity_id
_entity_poly.type
_entity_poly.pdbx_seq_one_letter_code
_entity_poly.pdbx_strand_id
1 'polypeptide(L)'
;MRALAIALCITGSLALSACTTPEQRASAAAAQRNADEAECTSLGFQSQTEGFADCLLRLREIRSENAKTRALNNARRDPFWPWYRSRYRYPYRYW
;
A
#
# COMPACT_ATOMS: atom_id res chain seq x y z
N MET A 1 38.23 12.73 -15.69
CA MET A 1 38.18 12.56 -14.22
C MET A 1 36.98 13.27 -13.56
N ARG A 2 36.68 14.55 -13.88
CA ARG A 2 35.50 15.27 -13.31
C ARG A 2 34.14 14.63 -13.65
N ALA A 3 33.97 14.11 -14.87
CA ALA A 3 32.74 13.44 -15.30
C ALA A 3 32.48 12.11 -14.57
N LEU A 4 33.55 11.38 -14.19
CA LEU A 4 33.44 10.13 -13.41
C LEU A 4 32.99 10.41 -11.97
N ALA A 5 33.48 11.49 -11.36
CA ALA A 5 33.06 11.90 -10.03
C ALA A 5 31.57 12.30 -9.98
N ILE A 6 31.08 12.99 -11.00
CA ILE A 6 29.67 13.40 -11.10
C ILE A 6 28.75 12.18 -11.30
N ALA A 7 29.15 11.21 -12.13
CA ALA A 7 28.39 9.98 -12.35
C ALA A 7 28.25 9.12 -11.08
N LEU A 8 29.28 9.11 -10.23
CA LEU A 8 29.28 8.39 -8.95
C LEU A 8 28.32 9.02 -7.92
N CYS A 9 28.24 10.35 -7.87
CA CYS A 9 27.33 11.07 -6.97
C CYS A 9 25.85 10.86 -7.35
N ILE A 10 25.54 10.84 -8.65
CA ILE A 10 24.18 10.63 -9.13
C ILE A 10 23.72 9.20 -8.80
N THR A 11 24.55 8.18 -9.05
CA THR A 11 24.22 6.78 -8.73
C THR A 11 24.08 6.53 -7.22
N GLY A 12 24.88 7.18 -6.37
CA GLY A 12 24.74 7.07 -4.91
C GLY A 12 23.42 7.61 -4.36
N SER A 13 22.85 8.64 -5.01
CA SER A 13 21.63 9.31 -4.54
C SER A 13 20.36 8.45 -4.76
N LEU A 14 20.33 7.64 -5.82
CA LEU A 14 19.21 6.75 -6.14
C LEU A 14 19.10 5.54 -5.19
N ALA A 15 20.20 5.19 -4.49
CA ALA A 15 20.20 4.08 -3.53
C ALA A 15 19.44 4.40 -2.24
N LEU A 16 19.28 5.68 -1.88
CA LEU A 16 18.60 6.09 -0.64
C LEU A 16 17.06 6.21 -0.77
N SER A 17 16.51 6.29 -1.99
CA SER A 17 15.06 6.40 -2.18
C SER A 17 14.30 5.08 -1.96
N ALA A 18 14.99 3.97 -1.67
CA ALA A 18 14.38 2.67 -1.40
C ALA A 18 14.00 2.44 0.08
N CYS A 19 14.41 3.32 1.00
CA CYS A 19 14.20 3.13 2.43
C CYS A 19 13.09 4.05 2.94
N THR A 20 11.84 3.59 2.90
CA THR A 20 10.81 4.17 3.78
C THR A 20 11.21 3.87 5.22
N THR A 21 11.28 4.90 6.07
CA THR A 21 11.67 4.70 7.47
C THR A 21 10.55 3.97 8.21
N PRO A 22 10.85 3.18 9.26
CA PRO A 22 9.82 2.55 10.08
C PRO A 22 8.82 3.59 10.65
N GLU A 23 9.32 4.79 10.97
CA GLU A 23 8.51 5.93 11.42
C GLU A 23 7.47 6.36 10.37
N GLN A 24 7.87 6.50 9.10
CA GLN A 24 6.95 6.87 8.02
C GLN A 24 5.85 5.82 7.79
N ARG A 25 6.15 4.54 8.03
CA ARG A 25 5.12 3.48 7.96
C ARG A 25 4.14 3.57 9.12
N ALA A 26 4.65 3.82 10.32
CA ALA A 26 3.81 4.00 11.49
C ALA A 26 2.89 5.22 11.37
N SER A 27 3.40 6.34 10.83
CA SER A 27 2.59 7.54 10.61
C SER A 27 1.51 7.32 9.55
N ALA A 28 1.84 6.64 8.45
CA ALA A 28 0.86 6.28 7.42
C ALA A 28 -0.23 5.34 7.95
N ALA A 29 0.15 4.32 8.73
CA ALA A 29 -0.79 3.42 9.38
C ALA A 29 -1.69 4.15 10.39
N ALA A 30 -1.13 5.11 11.15
CA ALA A 30 -1.92 5.93 12.07
C ALA A 30 -2.92 6.83 11.34
N ALA A 31 -2.49 7.50 10.28
CA ALA A 31 -3.37 8.32 9.44
C ALA A 31 -4.52 7.48 8.84
N GLN A 32 -4.24 6.26 8.40
CA GLN A 32 -5.27 5.35 7.91
C GLN A 32 -6.26 4.95 8.99
N ARG A 33 -5.80 4.60 10.20
CA ARG A 33 -6.70 4.27 11.31
C ARG A 33 -7.62 5.44 11.66
N ASN A 34 -7.08 6.65 11.73
CA ASN A 34 -7.86 7.84 12.03
C ASN A 34 -8.93 8.11 10.95
N ALA A 35 -8.62 7.86 9.68
CA ALA A 35 -9.58 7.97 8.59
C ALA A 35 -10.70 6.94 8.71
N ASP A 36 -10.36 5.69 9.05
CA ASP A 36 -11.33 4.61 9.22
C ASP A 36 -12.24 4.85 10.44
N GLU A 37 -11.67 5.35 11.54
CA GLU A 37 -12.42 5.76 12.72
C GLU A 37 -13.40 6.89 12.40
N ALA A 38 -12.96 7.91 11.67
CA ALA A 38 -13.83 9.01 11.22
C ALA A 38 -14.96 8.51 10.30
N GLU A 39 -14.66 7.58 9.39
CA GLU A 39 -15.66 6.97 8.50
C GLU A 39 -16.70 6.19 9.32
N CYS A 40 -16.27 5.33 10.24
CA CYS A 40 -17.18 4.58 11.11
C CYS A 40 -18.02 5.51 12.01
N THR A 41 -17.44 6.57 12.56
CA THR A 41 -18.20 7.58 13.32
C THR A 41 -19.20 8.32 12.43
N SER A 42 -18.84 8.65 11.19
CA SER A 42 -19.76 9.31 10.24
C SER A 42 -20.94 8.43 9.83
N LEU A 43 -20.73 7.11 9.80
CA LEU A 43 -21.76 6.09 9.57
C LEU A 43 -22.68 5.89 10.79
N GLY A 44 -22.39 6.56 11.92
CA GLY A 44 -23.20 6.53 13.13
C GLY A 44 -22.79 5.45 14.15
N PHE A 45 -21.66 4.78 13.95
CA PHE A 45 -21.15 3.82 14.93
C PHE A 45 -20.55 4.56 16.13
N GLN A 46 -20.95 4.14 17.33
CA GLN A 46 -20.40 4.68 18.57
C GLN A 46 -19.05 4.06 18.87
N SER A 47 -18.05 4.89 19.18
CA SER A 47 -16.73 4.43 19.59
C SER A 47 -16.80 3.48 20.79
N GLN A 48 -15.85 2.54 20.89
CA GLN A 48 -15.76 1.55 21.98
C GLN A 48 -16.91 0.53 22.02
N THR A 49 -17.63 0.36 20.91
CA THR A 49 -18.64 -0.71 20.77
C THR A 49 -18.14 -1.83 19.86
N GLU A 50 -18.72 -3.02 19.99
CA GLU A 50 -18.43 -4.14 19.09
C GLU A 50 -18.77 -3.79 17.63
N GLY A 51 -19.88 -3.08 17.40
CA GLY A 51 -20.27 -2.62 16.06
C GLY A 51 -19.25 -1.65 15.43
N PHE A 52 -18.59 -0.83 16.24
CA PHE A 52 -17.50 0.03 15.75
C PHE A 52 -16.26 -0.77 15.39
N ALA A 53 -15.90 -1.79 16.18
CA ALA A 53 -14.80 -2.68 15.85
C ALA A 53 -15.09 -3.48 14.56
N ASP A 54 -16.33 -3.96 14.39
CA ASP A 54 -16.76 -4.66 13.16
C ASP A 54 -16.69 -3.73 11.94
N CYS A 55 -17.16 -2.48 12.06
CA CYS A 55 -17.05 -1.48 10.99
C CYS A 55 -15.59 -1.30 10.54
N LEU A 56 -14.66 -1.12 11.48
CA LEU A 56 -13.23 -0.98 11.18
C LEU A 56 -12.65 -2.21 10.49
N LEU A 57 -13.01 -3.41 10.96
CA LEU A 57 -12.59 -4.67 10.35
C LEU A 57 -13.15 -4.82 8.93
N ARG A 58 -14.39 -4.41 8.71
CA ARG A 58 -15.04 -4.46 7.40
C ARG A 58 -14.39 -3.52 6.41
N LEU A 59 -14.08 -2.28 6.81
CA LEU A 59 -13.36 -1.32 5.97
C LEU A 59 -11.98 -1.84 5.58
N ARG A 60 -11.27 -2.49 6.51
CA ARG A 60 -9.98 -3.14 6.21
C ARG A 60 -10.12 -4.24 5.18
N GLU A 61 -11.14 -5.10 5.30
CA GLU A 61 -11.37 -6.18 4.33
C GLU A 61 -11.70 -5.63 2.95
N ILE A 62 -12.61 -4.65 2.86
CA ILE A 62 -12.96 -3.99 1.59
C ILE A 62 -11.70 -3.42 0.91
N ARG A 63 -10.79 -2.81 1.68
CA ARG A 63 -9.55 -2.26 1.14
C ARG A 63 -8.60 -3.35 0.64
N SER A 64 -8.50 -4.46 1.37
CA SER A 64 -7.76 -5.66 0.95
C SER A 64 -8.30 -6.20 -0.38
N GLU A 65 -9.61 -6.35 -0.51
CA GLU A 65 -10.25 -6.80 -1.76
C GLU A 65 -10.07 -5.80 -2.91
N ASN A 66 -10.18 -4.50 -2.64
CA ASN A 66 -9.94 -3.45 -3.62
C ASN A 66 -8.48 -3.45 -4.09
N ALA A 67 -7.52 -3.63 -3.18
CA ALA A 67 -6.12 -3.80 -3.53
C ALA A 67 -5.91 -5.04 -4.42
N LYS A 68 -6.60 -6.15 -4.10
CA LYS A 68 -6.56 -7.36 -4.92
C LYS A 68 -7.05 -7.12 -6.35
N THR A 69 -8.20 -6.48 -6.45
CA THR A 69 -8.84 -6.18 -7.73
C THR A 69 -8.00 -5.20 -8.55
N ARG A 70 -7.46 -4.15 -7.93
CA ARG A 70 -6.56 -3.19 -8.58
C ARG A 70 -5.30 -3.86 -9.10
N ALA A 71 -4.66 -4.71 -8.32
CA ALA A 71 -3.46 -5.43 -8.75
C ALA A 71 -3.76 -6.33 -9.96
N LEU A 72 -4.86 -7.08 -9.95
CA LEU A 72 -5.29 -7.89 -11.10
C LEU A 72 -5.59 -7.04 -12.33
N ASN A 73 -6.26 -5.90 -12.16
CA ASN A 73 -6.58 -5.00 -13.27
C ASN A 73 -5.33 -4.35 -13.86
N ASN A 74 -4.39 -3.93 -13.01
CA ASN A 74 -3.10 -3.39 -13.46
C ASN A 74 -2.30 -4.44 -14.20
N ALA A 75 -2.29 -5.69 -13.70
CA ALA A 75 -1.64 -6.80 -14.37
C ALA A 75 -2.20 -7.06 -15.77
N ARG A 76 -3.53 -7.06 -15.91
CA ARG A 76 -4.21 -7.20 -17.21
C ARG A 76 -3.91 -6.07 -18.19
N ARG A 77 -3.58 -4.87 -17.69
CA ARG A 77 -3.21 -3.72 -18.52
C ARG A 77 -1.77 -3.79 -19.01
N ASP A 78 -0.94 -4.66 -18.45
CA ASP A 78 0.43 -4.81 -18.90
C ASP A 78 0.48 -5.42 -20.31
N PRO A 79 1.19 -4.81 -21.28
CA PRO A 79 1.26 -5.30 -22.66
C PRO A 79 1.82 -6.72 -22.79
N PHE A 80 2.67 -7.13 -21.84
CA PHE A 80 3.31 -8.43 -21.82
C PHE A 80 2.53 -9.48 -20.99
N TRP A 81 1.42 -9.09 -20.36
CA TRP A 81 0.55 -9.96 -19.55
C TRP A 81 0.24 -11.35 -20.17
N PRO A 82 -0.04 -11.48 -21.49
CA PRO A 82 -0.30 -12.78 -22.11
C PRO A 82 0.87 -13.77 -22.01
N TRP A 83 2.11 -13.27 -21.94
CA TRP A 83 3.33 -14.08 -21.98
C TRP A 83 3.75 -14.65 -20.61
N TYR A 84 3.17 -14.19 -19.51
CA TYR A 84 3.51 -14.67 -18.16
C TYR A 84 2.29 -14.91 -17.24
N ARG A 85 1.06 -14.88 -17.77
CA ARG A 85 -0.19 -15.17 -17.05
C ARG A 85 -0.12 -16.46 -16.21
N SER A 86 0.48 -17.53 -16.72
CA SER A 86 0.55 -18.82 -16.01
C SER A 86 1.56 -18.85 -14.85
N ARG A 87 2.50 -17.90 -14.75
CA ARG A 87 3.51 -17.86 -13.68
C ARG A 87 3.18 -16.91 -12.53
N TYR A 88 2.25 -15.98 -12.72
CA TYR A 88 1.92 -14.97 -11.71
C TYR A 88 0.74 -15.41 -10.82
N ARG A 89 1.04 -16.23 -9.80
CA ARG A 89 0.19 -16.33 -8.60
C ARG A 89 0.59 -15.17 -7.69
N TYR A 90 -0.06 -14.01 -7.84
CA TYR A 90 0.25 -12.78 -7.09
C TYR A 90 0.35 -13.07 -5.58
N PRO A 91 1.55 -12.95 -4.97
CA PRO A 91 1.69 -13.13 -3.54
C PRO A 91 1.23 -11.84 -2.84
N TYR A 92 0.02 -11.85 -2.28
CA TYR A 92 -0.40 -10.78 -1.37
C TYR A 92 0.35 -10.95 -0.06
N ARG A 93 1.32 -10.07 0.20
CA ARG A 93 2.00 -9.98 1.48
C ARG A 93 1.36 -8.82 2.25
N TYR A 94 0.59 -9.17 3.28
CA TYR A 94 0.05 -8.21 4.24
C TYR A 94 1.21 -7.54 4.98
N TRP A 95 1.22 -6.21 5.02
CA TRP A 95 2.10 -5.39 5.84
C TRP A 95 1.22 -4.43 6.64
#